data_AF-A0A0F8UTT8-F1
#
_entry.id   AF-A0A0F8UTT8-F1
#
_cell.length_a   1.000
_cell.length_b   1.000
_cell.length_c   1.000
_cell.angle_alpha   90.00
_cell.angle_beta   90.00
_cell.angle_gamma   90.00
#
_symmetry.space_group_name_H-M   'P 1'
#
loop_
_entity.id
_entity.type
_entity.pdbx_description
1 polymer ?
#
loop_
_entity_poly.entity_id
_entity_poly.type
_entity_poly.pdbx_seq_one_letter_code
_entity_poly.pdbx_strand_id
1 'polypeptide(L)'
;MNHLRLNLLRPNHQHLPATLITRNSTPWDDTVSKLAAAVDSQNVIHIRGTPASGKTVLSQLLLDYYLTNNRKVFLLETWEPLEASQSGDPWTRFGLHLQQKYPEFDKTWKSVPANTVILIDEAQGSYRDTSPKIGLFYTEDEFREVVSLLTTNKFDEPFTIDKAAMDYMYDLTNGHPGGVTAIVDFLQNRHRNLLKHKKIRTITIDHVLKVSKDENDFFGFLANHAVYRSFPSGQRLTSEVAGTLGKILVNRSIPFNINDTTMWKCYERGWVHRISEGQILQIHDVAVLPSRLHEVWLEWFIGNKPKHLPDRFDQLRLLCREVLEKFSKITLRHAIEGKKISTAAKPRPMEAQYQDEFYRAFYDVAGIGKQWAIELLRDYDHVDEHISRFYPGGKYFPWLQEKKVVDWIIINCASSPPTRAYSEQNLWTAVFTNGCSDLKVYDYQMRPLFSVPLHN
;
A
#
# COMPACT_ATOMS: atom_id res chain seq x y z
N MET A 1 16.49 2.89 -54.18
CA MET A 1 17.05 4.21 -54.54
C MET A 1 17.51 4.88 -53.25
N ASN A 2 18.77 5.30 -53.27
CA ASN A 2 19.55 5.96 -52.21
C ASN A 2 18.90 7.30 -51.77
N HIS A 3 19.10 7.87 -50.57
CA HIS A 3 20.37 8.08 -49.87
C HIS A 3 20.23 8.23 -48.33
N LEU A 4 21.26 7.73 -47.63
CA LEU A 4 21.67 8.09 -46.27
C LEU A 4 22.02 9.59 -46.10
N ARG A 5 21.87 10.12 -44.88
CA ARG A 5 23.02 10.66 -44.12
C ARG A 5 22.79 10.68 -42.60
N LEU A 6 23.63 9.92 -41.91
CA LEU A 6 24.00 10.06 -40.50
C LEU A 6 24.69 11.41 -40.26
N ASN A 7 24.53 11.97 -39.06
CA ASN A 7 25.63 12.62 -38.35
C ASN A 7 25.63 12.14 -36.89
N LEU A 8 26.70 11.45 -36.52
CA LEU A 8 27.08 11.07 -35.16
C LEU A 8 27.81 12.23 -34.49
N LEU A 9 27.45 12.54 -33.24
CA LEU A 9 28.40 13.01 -32.22
C LEU A 9 27.97 12.42 -30.86
N ARG A 10 28.86 11.63 -30.25
CA ARG A 10 28.99 11.35 -28.80
C ARG A 10 30.47 11.60 -28.47
N PRO A 11 30.92 11.79 -27.21
CA PRO A 11 30.24 12.14 -25.95
C PRO A 11 30.88 13.38 -25.27
N ASN A 12 30.20 13.97 -24.29
CA ASN A 12 30.86 14.45 -23.08
C ASN A 12 29.89 14.32 -21.91
N HIS A 13 30.33 13.60 -20.88
CA HIS A 13 29.59 13.40 -19.65
C HIS A 13 29.37 14.73 -18.92
N GLN A 14 28.14 15.01 -18.50
CA GLN A 14 27.76 15.28 -17.11
C GLN A 14 26.26 15.62 -17.03
N HIS A 15 25.60 15.02 -16.04
CA HIS A 15 24.18 15.16 -15.64
C HIS A 15 23.12 14.44 -16.49
N LEU A 16 22.91 13.16 -16.18
CA LEU A 16 21.59 12.52 -16.25
C LEU A 16 20.71 13.13 -15.14
N PRO A 17 19.53 13.70 -15.46
CA PRO A 17 18.30 13.11 -14.93
C PRO A 17 17.05 13.27 -15.82
N ALA A 18 16.00 12.49 -15.49
CA ALA A 18 14.59 12.71 -15.82
C ALA A 18 14.10 12.55 -17.28
N THR A 19 14.37 11.42 -17.94
CA THR A 19 13.68 11.11 -19.21
C THR A 19 13.42 9.61 -19.38
N LEU A 20 12.20 9.18 -19.07
CA LEU A 20 11.52 8.07 -19.76
C LEU A 20 9.98 8.30 -19.82
N ILE A 21 9.56 9.56 -19.78
CA ILE A 21 8.18 9.99 -20.08
C ILE A 21 8.31 11.20 -21.00
N THR A 22 8.51 10.98 -22.29
CA THR A 22 8.41 12.05 -23.27
C THR A 22 7.61 11.59 -24.48
N ARG A 23 6.49 12.30 -24.70
CA ARG A 23 5.95 12.74 -26.00
C ARG A 23 4.91 11.93 -26.79
N ASN A 24 4.23 10.95 -26.21
CA ASN A 24 2.93 10.51 -26.78
C ASN A 24 1.93 10.35 -25.62
N SER A 25 0.92 11.23 -25.55
CA SER A 25 -0.27 11.22 -24.68
C SER A 25 -0.09 10.49 -23.34
N THR A 26 0.18 11.24 -22.26
CA THR A 26 0.31 10.61 -20.93
C THR A 26 -1.06 10.36 -20.30
N PRO A 27 -1.25 9.28 -19.52
CA PRO A 27 -2.51 9.02 -18.81
C PRO A 27 -2.98 10.16 -17.89
N TRP A 28 -2.09 11.13 -17.61
CA TRP A 28 -2.30 12.23 -16.67
C TRP A 28 -2.82 13.50 -17.35
N ASP A 29 -3.03 13.52 -18.66
CA ASP A 29 -3.46 14.72 -19.39
C ASP A 29 -4.81 15.27 -18.86
N ASP A 30 -5.74 14.36 -18.52
CA ASP A 30 -7.02 14.71 -17.88
C ASP A 30 -6.82 15.22 -16.44
N THR A 31 -5.97 14.57 -15.65
CA THR A 31 -5.63 14.99 -14.28
C THR A 31 -4.97 16.37 -14.26
N VAL A 32 -4.00 16.62 -15.16
CA VAL A 32 -3.27 17.89 -15.30
C VAL A 32 -4.22 19.00 -15.71
N SER A 33 -5.07 18.78 -16.71
CA SER A 33 -6.03 19.79 -17.18
C SER A 33 -7.10 20.13 -16.13
N LYS A 34 -7.66 19.13 -15.45
CA LYS A 34 -8.61 19.34 -14.34
C LYS A 34 -7.98 20.10 -13.18
N LEU A 35 -6.74 19.75 -12.83
CA LEU A 35 -6.02 20.42 -11.76
C LEU A 35 -5.66 21.86 -12.12
N ALA A 36 -5.27 22.12 -13.37
CA ALA A 36 -5.03 23.47 -13.85
C ALA A 36 -6.31 24.33 -13.78
N ALA A 37 -7.45 23.77 -14.20
CA ALA A 37 -8.75 24.43 -14.06
C ALA A 37 -9.13 24.69 -12.59
N ALA A 38 -8.78 23.76 -11.69
CA ALA A 38 -9.02 23.94 -10.27
C ALA A 38 -8.16 25.09 -9.71
N VAL A 39 -6.87 25.19 -10.08
CA VAL A 39 -5.98 26.28 -9.66
C VAL A 39 -6.56 27.64 -10.06
N ASP A 40 -7.09 27.72 -11.28
CA ASP A 40 -7.73 28.93 -11.81
C ASP A 40 -9.01 29.31 -11.05
N SER A 41 -9.70 28.33 -10.47
CA SER A 41 -10.93 28.58 -9.70
C SER A 41 -10.71 28.90 -8.22
N GLN A 42 -9.66 28.34 -7.59
CA GLN A 42 -9.46 28.39 -6.13
C GLN A 42 -8.31 29.32 -5.69
N ASN A 43 -7.56 29.90 -6.62
CA ASN A 43 -6.34 30.71 -6.41
C ASN A 43 -5.15 29.98 -5.74
N VAL A 44 -5.39 29.07 -4.80
CA VAL A 44 -4.37 28.24 -4.15
C VAL A 44 -4.89 26.81 -4.06
N ILE A 45 -4.10 25.86 -4.55
CA ILE A 45 -4.35 24.43 -4.37
C ILE A 45 -3.14 23.79 -3.72
N HIS A 46 -3.43 22.95 -2.75
CA HIS A 46 -2.44 22.12 -2.11
C HIS A 46 -2.66 20.65 -2.46
N ILE A 47 -1.62 20.00 -2.99
CA ILE A 47 -1.64 18.60 -3.39
C ILE A 47 -0.84 17.79 -2.38
N ARG A 48 -1.54 16.96 -1.60
CA ARG A 48 -0.93 15.99 -0.68
C ARG A 48 -0.89 14.61 -1.31
N GLY A 49 0.10 13.82 -0.93
CA GLY A 49 0.19 12.42 -1.35
C GLY A 49 1.34 11.71 -0.67
N THR A 50 1.27 10.38 -0.63
CA THR A 50 2.36 9.54 -0.13
C THR A 50 3.68 9.81 -0.87
N PRO A 51 4.86 9.75 -0.22
CA PRO A 51 6.13 9.88 -0.92
C PRO A 51 6.22 8.96 -2.14
N ALA A 52 6.81 9.44 -3.24
CA ALA A 52 6.87 8.72 -4.52
C ALA A 52 5.49 8.39 -5.16
N SER A 53 4.44 9.14 -4.81
CA SER A 53 3.14 9.09 -5.49
C SER A 53 3.07 9.86 -6.81
N GLY A 54 4.20 10.36 -7.34
CA GLY A 54 4.21 11.14 -8.59
C GLY A 54 3.94 12.65 -8.46
N LYS A 55 3.89 13.22 -7.24
CA LYS A 55 3.72 14.69 -7.04
C LYS A 55 4.72 15.55 -7.82
N THR A 56 6.01 15.23 -7.72
CA THR A 56 7.07 15.94 -8.44
C THR A 56 6.97 15.78 -9.96
N VAL A 57 6.48 14.64 -10.43
CA VAL A 57 6.20 14.45 -11.87
C VAL A 57 5.01 15.30 -12.27
N LEU A 58 3.95 15.35 -11.45
CA LEU A 58 2.78 16.18 -11.68
C LEU A 58 3.10 17.68 -11.67
N SER A 59 3.97 18.16 -10.78
CA SER A 59 4.41 19.56 -10.78
C SER A 59 5.17 19.91 -12.06
N GLN A 60 6.00 18.99 -12.58
CA GLN A 60 6.67 19.16 -13.87
C GLN A 60 5.68 19.14 -15.05
N LEU A 61 4.71 18.22 -15.06
CA LEU A 61 3.68 18.16 -16.11
C LEU A 61 2.79 19.41 -16.10
N LEU A 62 2.44 19.94 -14.92
CA LEU A 62 1.74 21.21 -14.80
C LEU A 62 2.58 22.39 -15.30
N LEU A 63 3.89 22.41 -15.00
CA LEU A 63 4.80 23.41 -15.52
C LEU A 63 4.78 23.41 -17.06
N ASP A 64 4.96 22.23 -17.67
CA ASP A 64 4.94 22.05 -19.12
C ASP A 64 3.59 22.43 -19.74
N TYR A 65 2.47 22.07 -19.09
CA TYR A 65 1.12 22.46 -19.50
C TYR A 65 0.93 23.98 -19.52
N TYR A 66 1.30 24.69 -18.45
CA TYR A 66 1.16 26.15 -18.39
C TYR A 66 2.07 26.85 -19.39
N LEU A 67 3.31 26.39 -19.58
CA LEU A 67 4.22 26.91 -20.60
C LEU A 67 3.65 26.72 -22.01
N THR A 68 3.12 25.54 -22.32
CA THR A 68 2.51 25.22 -23.63
C THR A 68 1.28 26.09 -23.91
N ASN A 69 0.54 26.47 -22.87
CA ASN A 69 -0.62 27.35 -22.95
C ASN A 69 -0.27 28.85 -22.79
N ASN A 70 1.01 29.23 -22.95
CA ASN A 70 1.49 30.61 -22.87
C ASN A 70 1.14 31.32 -21.54
N ARG A 71 1.06 30.57 -20.44
CA ARG A 71 0.87 31.13 -19.11
C ARG A 71 2.21 31.25 -18.39
N LYS A 72 2.41 32.39 -17.75
CA LYS A 72 3.60 32.64 -16.94
C LYS A 72 3.54 31.73 -15.71
N VAL A 73 4.57 30.92 -15.51
CA VAL A 73 4.62 29.94 -14.42
C VAL A 73 6.05 29.84 -13.89
N PHE A 74 6.19 29.66 -12.57
CA PHE A 74 7.46 29.45 -11.89
C PHE A 74 7.39 28.20 -11.01
N LEU A 75 8.46 27.41 -10.96
CA LEU A 75 8.54 26.18 -10.16
C LEU A 75 9.67 26.28 -9.13
N LEU A 76 9.30 26.21 -7.86
CA LEU A 76 10.21 25.93 -6.76
C LEU A 76 10.15 24.44 -6.44
N GLU A 77 11.29 23.76 -6.50
CA GLU A 77 11.38 22.30 -6.30
C GLU A 77 11.39 21.91 -4.81
N THR A 78 11.70 22.87 -3.94
CA THR A 78 11.76 22.69 -2.50
C THR A 78 11.32 23.95 -1.78
N TRP A 79 10.71 23.80 -0.61
CA TRP A 79 10.44 24.92 0.29
C TRP A 79 11.54 25.11 1.32
N GLU A 80 12.14 26.30 1.33
CA GLU A 80 13.03 26.75 2.38
C GLU A 80 12.28 27.69 3.34
N PRO A 81 12.37 27.50 4.67
CA PRO A 81 11.78 28.44 5.61
C PRO A 81 12.30 29.86 5.37
N LEU A 82 11.38 30.80 5.21
CA LEU A 82 11.70 32.22 5.05
C LEU A 82 12.26 32.73 6.39
N GLU A 83 13.58 32.69 6.56
CA GLU A 83 14.23 33.07 7.81
C GLU A 83 13.81 34.48 8.27
N ALA A 84 13.56 34.64 9.56
CA ALA A 84 13.18 35.92 10.15
C ALA A 84 14.30 36.99 10.05
N SER A 85 15.53 36.57 9.73
CA SER A 85 16.73 37.41 9.57
C SER A 85 16.71 38.28 8.31
N GLN A 86 15.86 37.98 7.31
CA GLN A 86 15.74 38.78 6.09
C GLN A 86 14.73 39.94 6.29
N SER A 87 15.14 41.18 6.03
CA SER A 87 14.25 42.35 6.12
C SER A 87 13.11 42.30 5.08
N GLY A 88 11.88 42.62 5.47
CA GLY A 88 10.72 42.72 4.56
C GLY A 88 9.50 41.94 5.04
N ASP A 89 8.35 42.17 4.39
CA ASP A 89 7.13 41.38 4.62
C ASP A 89 7.25 39.95 4.03
N PRO A 90 6.41 38.99 4.46
CA PRO A 90 6.49 37.61 4.00
C PRO A 90 6.43 37.42 2.47
N TRP A 91 5.68 38.25 1.75
CA TRP A 91 5.59 38.16 0.28
C TRP A 91 6.85 38.68 -0.39
N THR A 92 7.45 39.75 0.12
CA THR A 92 8.77 40.21 -0.38
C THR A 92 9.85 39.15 -0.15
N ARG A 93 9.84 38.45 0.99
CA ARG A 93 10.77 37.33 1.25
C ARG A 93 10.54 36.16 0.31
N PHE A 94 9.28 35.80 0.06
CA PHE A 94 8.95 34.76 -0.90
C PHE A 94 9.36 35.14 -2.33
N GLY A 95 9.14 36.40 -2.72
CA GLY A 95 9.58 36.94 -4.00
C GLY A 95 11.10 36.98 -4.14
N LEU A 96 11.84 37.23 -3.07
CA LEU A 96 13.30 37.12 -3.04
C LEU A 96 13.77 35.68 -3.29
N HIS A 97 13.09 34.70 -2.70
CA HIS A 97 13.40 33.29 -2.91
C HIS A 97 13.14 32.86 -4.37
N LEU A 98 12.04 33.31 -4.96
CA LEU A 98 11.79 33.14 -6.40
C LEU A 98 12.88 33.82 -7.25
N GLN A 99 13.31 35.02 -6.87
CA GLN A 99 14.34 35.77 -7.58
C GLN A 99 15.72 35.09 -7.57
N GLN A 100 16.03 34.29 -6.53
CA GLN A 100 17.28 33.51 -6.49
C GLN A 100 17.35 32.47 -7.63
N LYS A 101 16.20 31.87 -8.00
CA LYS A 101 16.10 30.92 -9.11
C LYS A 101 15.79 31.60 -10.45
N TYR A 102 15.01 32.67 -10.41
CA TYR A 102 14.50 33.41 -11.56
C TYR A 102 14.88 34.90 -11.42
N PRO A 103 16.09 35.33 -11.84
CA PRO A 103 16.59 36.69 -11.61
C PRO A 103 15.68 37.81 -12.12
N GLU A 104 14.86 37.52 -13.13
CA GLU A 104 13.86 38.40 -13.72
C GLU A 104 12.58 38.56 -12.87
N PHE A 105 12.41 37.77 -11.82
CA PHE A 105 11.26 37.83 -10.95
C PHE A 105 11.28 39.11 -10.11
N ASP A 106 10.20 39.87 -10.16
CA ASP A 106 10.02 41.05 -9.32
C ASP A 106 9.62 40.63 -7.91
N LYS A 107 10.60 40.64 -7.00
CA LYS A 107 10.41 40.32 -5.58
C LYS A 107 9.33 41.13 -4.88
N THR A 108 8.95 42.30 -5.41
CA THR A 108 7.90 43.15 -4.84
C THR A 108 6.49 42.80 -5.33
N TRP A 109 6.38 41.84 -6.26
CA TRP A 109 5.14 41.39 -6.90
C TRP A 109 4.43 42.44 -7.78
N LYS A 110 4.90 43.69 -7.80
CA LYS A 110 4.21 44.81 -8.47
C LYS A 110 4.09 44.65 -9.97
N SER A 111 5.09 44.05 -10.61
CA SER A 111 5.13 43.80 -12.06
C SER A 111 4.82 42.35 -12.43
N VAL A 112 4.43 41.51 -11.46
CA VAL A 112 4.06 40.12 -11.70
C VAL A 112 2.60 40.07 -12.22
N PRO A 113 2.34 39.53 -13.43
CA PRO A 113 0.98 39.42 -13.95
C PRO A 113 0.06 38.60 -13.03
N ALA A 114 -1.18 39.05 -12.85
CA ALA A 114 -2.14 38.42 -11.94
C ALA A 114 -2.49 36.95 -12.30
N ASN A 115 -2.31 36.56 -13.55
CA ASN A 115 -2.53 35.19 -14.02
C ASN A 115 -1.27 34.29 -13.93
N THR A 116 -0.21 34.75 -13.26
CA THR A 116 1.01 33.97 -13.03
C THR A 116 0.74 32.83 -12.06
N VAL A 117 1.23 31.63 -12.38
CA VAL A 117 1.12 30.45 -11.50
C VAL A 117 2.44 30.21 -10.80
N ILE A 118 2.42 29.96 -9.49
CA ILE A 118 3.60 29.54 -8.73
C ILE A 118 3.38 28.12 -8.25
N LEU A 119 4.21 27.19 -8.74
CA LEU A 119 4.24 25.81 -8.30
C LEU A 119 5.32 25.67 -7.23
N ILE A 120 4.96 25.10 -6.07
CA ILE A 120 5.88 24.86 -4.96
C ILE A 120 5.83 23.36 -4.66
N ASP A 121 6.86 22.62 -5.04
CA ASP A 121 7.05 21.23 -4.64
C ASP A 121 7.66 21.16 -3.24
N GLU A 122 7.39 20.05 -2.54
CA GLU A 122 7.85 19.82 -1.16
C GLU A 122 7.51 20.97 -0.17
N ALA A 123 6.32 21.58 -0.33
CA ALA A 123 5.87 22.76 0.41
C ALA A 123 5.40 22.53 1.85
N GLN A 124 5.54 21.32 2.40
CA GLN A 124 5.04 20.92 3.73
C GLN A 124 5.48 21.80 4.91
N GLY A 125 6.55 22.58 4.75
CA GLY A 125 7.02 23.52 5.77
C GLY A 125 6.30 24.89 5.79
N SER A 126 5.35 25.15 4.89
CA SER A 126 4.83 26.50 4.61
C SER A 126 3.43 26.84 5.14
N TYR A 127 2.62 25.87 5.62
CA TYR A 127 1.20 26.10 5.97
C TYR A 127 0.69 25.32 7.20
N ARG A 128 -0.49 25.72 7.72
CA ARG A 128 -1.36 24.94 8.65
C ARG A 128 -2.75 24.79 7.98
N ASP A 129 -3.33 23.60 8.04
CA ASP A 129 -4.09 22.99 6.93
C ASP A 129 -5.59 23.37 6.80
N THR A 130 -5.99 23.89 5.63
CA THR A 130 -7.37 23.85 5.08
C THR A 130 -7.29 23.69 3.56
N SER A 131 -7.37 22.48 3.00
CA SER A 131 -7.34 22.25 1.53
C SER A 131 -7.92 20.89 1.09
N PRO A 132 -8.34 20.73 -0.20
CA PRO A 132 -9.06 19.55 -0.71
C PRO A 132 -8.19 18.31 -0.94
N LYS A 133 -8.84 17.13 -1.02
CA LYS A 133 -8.22 15.79 -1.06
C LYS A 133 -8.11 15.27 -2.50
N ILE A 134 -6.91 15.21 -3.10
CA ILE A 134 -6.65 14.47 -4.37
C ILE A 134 -5.54 13.44 -4.10
N GLY A 135 -5.83 12.16 -4.34
CA GLY A 135 -4.85 11.06 -4.29
C GLY A 135 -4.25 10.80 -5.68
N LEU A 136 -2.93 10.58 -5.74
CA LEU A 136 -2.15 10.51 -6.98
C LEU A 136 -1.75 9.08 -7.39
N PHE A 137 -2.54 8.09 -7.00
CA PHE A 137 -2.25 6.70 -7.39
C PHE A 137 -2.84 6.43 -8.76
N TYR A 138 -2.16 5.61 -9.55
CA TYR A 138 -2.70 5.16 -10.82
C TYR A 138 -4.01 4.42 -10.59
N THR A 139 -5.01 4.72 -11.40
CA THR A 139 -6.14 3.81 -11.61
C THR A 139 -5.64 2.49 -12.20
N GLU A 140 -6.50 1.48 -12.23
CA GLU A 140 -6.12 0.17 -12.76
C GLU A 140 -5.69 0.22 -14.22
N ASP A 141 -6.39 1.01 -15.05
CA ASP A 141 -6.08 1.17 -16.47
C ASP A 141 -4.73 1.88 -16.67
N GLU A 142 -4.51 2.99 -15.97
CA GLU A 142 -3.23 3.72 -15.99
C GLU A 142 -2.07 2.85 -15.49
N PHE A 143 -2.31 2.03 -14.46
CA PHE A 143 -1.33 1.09 -13.94
C PHE A 143 -0.90 0.09 -15.02
N ARG A 144 -1.86 -0.52 -15.73
CA ARG A 144 -1.56 -1.50 -16.79
C ARG A 144 -0.79 -0.87 -17.93
N GLU A 145 -1.17 0.33 -18.34
CA GLU A 145 -0.47 1.09 -19.37
C GLU A 145 0.98 1.40 -18.95
N VAL A 146 1.18 1.94 -17.74
CA VAL A 146 2.50 2.28 -17.21
C VAL A 146 3.39 1.04 -17.11
N VAL A 147 2.87 -0.09 -16.62
CA VAL A 147 3.65 -1.35 -16.59
C VAL A 147 4.07 -1.76 -18.00
N SER A 148 3.16 -1.72 -18.97
CA SER A 148 3.48 -2.07 -20.36
C SER A 148 4.54 -1.14 -20.98
N LEU A 149 4.52 0.15 -20.64
CA LEU A 149 5.52 1.12 -21.09
C LEU A 149 6.88 0.85 -20.43
N LEU A 150 6.91 0.56 -19.13
CA LEU A 150 8.14 0.25 -18.40
C LEU A 150 8.80 -1.02 -18.95
N THR A 151 8.06 -2.11 -19.12
CA THR A 151 8.64 -3.39 -19.57
C THR A 151 9.07 -3.39 -21.03
N THR A 152 8.53 -2.47 -21.84
CA THR A 152 8.93 -2.28 -23.24
C THR A 152 10.15 -1.35 -23.37
N ASN A 153 10.20 -0.25 -22.63
CA ASN A 153 11.13 0.86 -22.92
C ASN A 153 12.27 1.02 -21.91
N LYS A 154 12.12 0.52 -20.67
CA LYS A 154 13.09 0.80 -19.60
C LYS A 154 14.31 -0.11 -19.63
N PHE A 155 14.19 -1.31 -20.18
CA PHE A 155 15.21 -2.36 -20.10
C PHE A 155 15.73 -2.74 -21.49
N ASP A 156 16.99 -3.22 -21.54
CA ASP A 156 17.62 -3.65 -22.79
C ASP A 156 16.84 -4.77 -23.51
N GLU A 157 16.22 -5.66 -22.74
CA GLU A 157 15.43 -6.78 -23.25
C GLU A 157 13.95 -6.58 -22.86
N PRO A 158 13.08 -6.25 -23.82
CA PRO A 158 11.66 -6.10 -23.59
C PRO A 158 11.02 -7.40 -23.11
N PHE A 159 10.04 -7.28 -22.22
CA PHE A 159 9.28 -8.42 -21.71
C PHE A 159 7.83 -8.04 -21.40
N THR A 160 7.00 -9.04 -21.19
CA THR A 160 5.60 -8.86 -20.77
C THR A 160 5.37 -9.43 -19.38
N ILE A 161 4.32 -8.96 -18.73
CA ILE A 161 3.81 -9.52 -17.48
C ILE A 161 2.41 -10.05 -17.79
N ASP A 162 2.07 -11.25 -17.35
CA ASP A 162 0.73 -11.79 -17.62
C ASP A 162 -0.36 -11.08 -16.80
N LYS A 163 -1.63 -11.32 -17.16
CA LYS A 163 -2.77 -10.66 -16.52
C LYS A 163 -2.81 -10.94 -15.01
N ALA A 164 -2.67 -12.19 -14.59
CA ALA A 164 -2.75 -12.57 -13.18
C ALA A 164 -1.63 -11.92 -12.33
N ALA A 165 -0.42 -11.82 -12.88
CA ALA A 165 0.68 -11.11 -12.25
C ALA A 165 0.44 -9.60 -12.19
N MET A 166 -0.12 -8.98 -13.24
CA MET A 166 -0.51 -7.57 -13.20
C MET A 166 -1.59 -7.30 -12.15
N ASP A 167 -2.60 -8.16 -12.06
CA ASP A 167 -3.69 -8.05 -11.08
C ASP A 167 -3.11 -8.11 -9.66
N TYR A 168 -2.23 -9.09 -9.39
CA TYR A 168 -1.52 -9.18 -8.12
C TYR A 168 -0.66 -7.94 -7.82
N MET A 169 0.07 -7.43 -8.81
CA MET A 169 0.89 -6.21 -8.65
C MET A 169 0.04 -4.97 -8.36
N TYR A 170 -1.12 -4.83 -9.00
CA TYR A 170 -2.05 -3.74 -8.73
C TYR A 170 -2.62 -3.87 -7.33
N ASP A 171 -3.05 -5.05 -6.91
CA ASP A 171 -3.55 -5.27 -5.55
C ASP A 171 -2.49 -5.03 -4.47
N LEU A 172 -1.24 -5.38 -4.76
CA LEU A 172 -0.12 -5.11 -3.87
C LEU A 172 0.16 -3.60 -3.75
N THR A 173 0.20 -2.87 -4.87
CA THR A 173 0.63 -1.47 -4.90
C THR A 173 -0.50 -0.46 -4.73
N ASN A 174 -1.73 -0.87 -5.01
CA ASN A 174 -2.87 -0.01 -5.28
C ASN A 174 -2.58 1.08 -6.32
N GLY A 175 -1.72 0.80 -7.31
CA GLY A 175 -1.32 1.80 -8.31
C GLY A 175 -0.35 2.87 -7.80
N HIS A 176 0.27 2.70 -6.63
CA HIS A 176 1.29 3.63 -6.13
C HIS A 176 2.48 3.74 -7.10
N PRO A 177 2.74 4.88 -7.77
CA PRO A 177 3.76 4.99 -8.83
C PRO A 177 5.16 4.49 -8.46
N GLY A 178 5.66 4.91 -7.29
CA GLY A 178 6.93 4.41 -6.76
C GLY A 178 6.96 2.90 -6.49
N GLY A 179 5.87 2.34 -5.96
CA GLY A 179 5.73 0.91 -5.69
C GLY A 179 5.64 0.10 -6.98
N VAL A 180 4.87 0.56 -7.96
CA VAL A 180 4.76 -0.05 -9.30
C VAL A 180 6.13 -0.12 -9.96
N THR A 181 6.85 1.01 -10.03
CA THR A 181 8.19 1.07 -10.62
C THR A 181 9.15 0.13 -9.89
N ALA A 182 9.15 0.14 -8.55
CA ALA A 182 10.05 -0.70 -7.75
C ALA A 182 9.79 -2.20 -7.94
N ILE A 183 8.52 -2.62 -8.06
CA ILE A 183 8.18 -4.03 -8.29
C ILE A 183 8.59 -4.46 -9.70
N VAL A 184 8.36 -3.64 -10.73
CA VAL A 184 8.82 -3.95 -12.09
C VAL A 184 10.34 -4.11 -12.12
N ASP A 185 11.09 -3.22 -11.47
CA ASP A 185 12.54 -3.31 -11.37
C ASP A 185 13.00 -4.54 -10.60
N PHE A 186 12.32 -4.90 -9.51
CA PHE A 186 12.60 -6.11 -8.74
C PHE A 186 12.41 -7.37 -9.59
N LEU A 187 11.26 -7.49 -10.26
CA LEU A 187 10.95 -8.63 -11.11
C LEU A 187 11.94 -8.77 -12.26
N GLN A 188 12.26 -7.65 -12.93
CA GLN A 188 13.27 -7.66 -13.99
C GLN A 188 14.63 -8.09 -13.46
N ASN A 189 15.06 -7.56 -12.30
CA ASN A 189 16.36 -7.88 -11.72
C ASN A 189 16.48 -9.38 -11.38
N ARG A 190 15.44 -9.97 -10.78
CA ARG A 190 15.47 -11.39 -10.36
C ARG A 190 15.30 -12.38 -11.49
N HIS A 191 14.62 -11.97 -12.55
CA HIS A 191 14.43 -12.79 -13.74
C HIS A 191 15.37 -12.40 -14.89
N ARG A 192 16.33 -11.48 -14.66
CA ARG A 192 17.22 -10.92 -15.68
C ARG A 192 17.93 -11.98 -16.51
N ASN A 193 18.45 -13.03 -15.85
CA ASN A 193 19.15 -14.11 -16.53
C ASN A 193 18.20 -14.90 -17.45
N LEU A 194 16.97 -15.15 -17.02
CA LEU A 194 15.98 -15.87 -17.82
C LEU A 194 15.54 -15.03 -19.02
N LEU A 195 15.32 -13.72 -18.81
CA LEU A 195 14.94 -12.77 -19.85
C LEU A 195 16.05 -12.55 -20.88
N LYS A 196 17.28 -12.27 -20.42
CA LYS A 196 18.45 -12.04 -21.29
C LYS A 196 18.78 -13.24 -22.17
N HIS A 197 18.64 -14.44 -21.63
CA HIS A 197 18.83 -15.67 -22.41
C HIS A 197 17.55 -16.15 -23.12
N LYS A 198 16.50 -15.33 -23.13
CA LYS A 198 15.20 -15.59 -23.78
C LYS A 198 14.57 -16.93 -23.40
N LYS A 199 14.88 -17.42 -22.19
CA LYS A 199 14.27 -18.62 -21.59
C LYS A 199 12.82 -18.36 -21.19
N ILE A 200 12.52 -17.12 -20.84
CA ILE A 200 11.16 -16.62 -20.67
C ILE A 200 11.02 -15.31 -21.44
N ARG A 201 9.80 -15.00 -21.88
CA ARG A 201 9.42 -13.70 -22.45
C ARG A 201 8.33 -13.00 -21.64
N THR A 202 7.64 -13.77 -20.80
CA THR A 202 6.54 -13.30 -19.96
C THR A 202 6.81 -13.71 -18.52
N ILE A 203 6.73 -12.75 -17.61
CA ILE A 203 6.73 -13.00 -16.17
C ILE A 203 5.29 -13.35 -15.79
N THR A 204 5.12 -14.54 -15.23
CA THR A 204 3.81 -15.05 -14.77
C THR A 204 3.64 -14.89 -13.28
N ILE A 205 2.42 -15.11 -12.77
CA ILE A 205 2.17 -15.08 -11.33
C ILE A 205 3.10 -16.01 -10.54
N ASP A 206 3.41 -17.20 -11.04
CA ASP A 206 4.35 -18.13 -10.40
C ASP A 206 5.76 -17.54 -10.27
N HIS A 207 6.21 -16.81 -11.29
CA HIS A 207 7.49 -16.13 -11.26
C HIS A 207 7.50 -15.03 -10.19
N VAL A 208 6.43 -14.25 -10.06
CA VAL A 208 6.26 -13.20 -9.05
C VAL A 208 6.24 -13.80 -7.65
N LEU A 209 5.38 -14.79 -7.41
CA LEU A 209 5.23 -15.43 -6.10
C LEU A 209 6.53 -16.13 -5.68
N LYS A 210 7.28 -16.72 -6.61
CA LYS A 210 8.55 -17.39 -6.30
C LYS A 210 9.59 -16.43 -5.73
N VAL A 211 9.76 -15.26 -6.33
CA VAL A 211 10.78 -14.29 -5.88
C VAL A 211 10.33 -13.44 -4.69
N SER A 212 9.02 -13.27 -4.51
CA SER A 212 8.46 -12.48 -3.41
C SER A 212 8.38 -13.24 -2.07
N LYS A 213 8.71 -14.54 -2.05
CA LYS A 213 8.72 -15.38 -0.83
C LYS A 213 9.76 -14.94 0.20
N ASP A 214 10.88 -14.39 -0.25
CA ASP A 214 11.92 -13.88 0.64
C ASP A 214 11.66 -12.39 0.88
N GLU A 215 10.95 -12.09 1.96
CA GLU A 215 10.59 -10.71 2.31
C GLU A 215 11.82 -9.85 2.65
N ASN A 216 12.89 -10.44 3.21
CA ASN A 216 14.11 -9.70 3.53
C ASN A 216 14.80 -9.22 2.25
N ASP A 217 14.87 -10.12 1.28
CA ASP A 217 15.41 -9.86 -0.03
C ASP A 217 14.56 -8.85 -0.83
N PHE A 218 13.24 -9.02 -0.80
CA PHE A 218 12.28 -8.12 -1.43
C PHE A 218 12.38 -6.70 -0.84
N PHE A 219 12.26 -6.55 0.48
CA PHE A 219 12.33 -5.24 1.12
C PHE A 219 13.73 -4.63 1.12
N GLY A 220 14.78 -5.46 1.16
CA GLY A 220 16.16 -5.02 0.96
C GLY A 220 16.38 -4.41 -0.43
N PHE A 221 15.74 -4.96 -1.48
CA PHE A 221 15.76 -4.37 -2.81
C PHE A 221 14.96 -3.05 -2.88
N LEU A 222 13.75 -3.05 -2.31
CA LEU A 222 12.88 -1.87 -2.28
C LEU A 222 13.51 -0.70 -1.51
N ALA A 223 14.40 -0.96 -0.55
CA ALA A 223 15.13 0.07 0.20
C ALA A 223 15.96 1.02 -0.69
N ASN A 224 16.36 0.55 -1.88
CA ASN A 224 17.11 1.35 -2.85
C ASN A 224 16.19 2.14 -3.82
N HIS A 225 14.88 2.11 -3.62
CA HIS A 225 13.90 2.74 -4.49
C HIS A 225 13.14 3.87 -3.79
N ALA A 226 12.59 4.80 -4.57
CA ALA A 226 11.91 5.98 -4.04
C ALA A 226 10.71 5.63 -3.13
N VAL A 227 10.07 4.48 -3.34
CA VAL A 227 8.96 3.96 -2.51
C VAL A 227 9.41 3.71 -1.06
N TYR A 228 10.69 3.45 -0.80
CA TYR A 228 11.15 3.25 0.57
C TYR A 228 10.83 4.42 1.50
N ARG A 229 10.80 5.64 0.95
CA ARG A 229 10.46 6.86 1.70
C ARG A 229 9.00 6.89 2.15
N SER A 230 8.12 6.11 1.54
CA SER A 230 6.72 5.98 1.95
C SER A 230 6.53 5.01 3.12
N PHE A 231 7.53 4.18 3.43
CA PHE A 231 7.41 3.19 4.48
C PHE A 231 7.74 3.74 5.87
N PRO A 232 6.94 3.40 6.90
CA PRO A 232 7.25 3.74 8.28
C PRO A 232 8.58 3.12 8.74
N SER A 233 9.57 3.96 9.05
CA SER A 233 10.90 3.51 9.47
C SER A 233 11.68 4.59 10.26
N GLY A 234 12.80 4.17 10.86
CA GLY A 234 13.75 5.06 11.53
C GLY A 234 13.24 5.71 12.83
N GLN A 235 13.91 6.80 13.25
CA GLN A 235 13.64 7.50 14.52
C GLN A 235 12.22 8.09 14.62
N ARG A 236 11.55 8.26 13.48
CA ARG A 236 10.21 8.86 13.38
C ARG A 236 9.09 7.85 13.70
N LEU A 237 9.39 6.55 13.66
CA LEU A 237 8.49 5.47 14.06
C LEU A 237 8.63 5.20 15.57
N THR A 238 8.06 6.10 16.38
CA THR A 238 8.02 5.93 17.84
C THR A 238 7.10 4.76 18.24
N SER A 239 7.15 4.33 19.51
CA SER A 239 6.26 3.28 20.03
C SER A 239 4.77 3.62 19.84
N GLU A 240 4.39 4.88 20.05
CA GLU A 240 3.02 5.37 19.87
C GLU A 240 2.57 5.33 18.40
N VAL A 241 3.44 5.77 17.49
CA VAL A 241 3.20 5.69 16.04
C VAL A 241 3.06 4.24 15.62
N ALA A 242 3.96 3.37 16.06
CA ALA A 242 3.91 1.93 15.76
C ALA A 242 2.63 1.28 16.31
N GLY A 243 2.18 1.68 17.51
CA GLY A 243 0.91 1.22 18.08
C GLY A 243 -0.29 1.69 17.26
N THR A 244 -0.29 2.93 16.79
CA THR A 244 -1.37 3.47 15.94
C THR A 244 -1.41 2.77 14.59
N LEU A 245 -0.27 2.62 13.92
CA LEU A 245 -0.16 1.89 12.65
C LEU A 245 -0.52 0.41 12.82
N GLY A 246 -0.15 -0.20 13.95
CA GLY A 246 -0.57 -1.56 14.31
C GLY A 246 -2.09 -1.68 14.43
N LYS A 247 -2.76 -0.74 15.10
CA LYS A 247 -4.23 -0.70 15.18
C LYS A 247 -4.87 -0.56 13.79
N ILE A 248 -4.31 0.26 12.90
CA ILE A 248 -4.82 0.40 11.52
C ILE A 248 -4.61 -0.89 10.74
N LEU A 249 -3.44 -1.52 10.84
CA LEU A 249 -3.11 -2.78 10.19
C LEU A 249 -4.13 -3.89 10.57
N VAL A 250 -4.39 -4.00 11.86
CA VAL A 250 -5.22 -5.02 12.51
C VAL A 250 -6.71 -4.78 12.25
N ASN A 251 -7.17 -3.53 12.36
CA ASN A 251 -8.58 -3.18 12.15
C ASN A 251 -8.92 -2.85 10.69
N ARG A 252 -7.92 -2.85 9.78
CA ARG A 252 -7.97 -2.36 8.39
C ARG A 252 -8.20 -0.85 8.25
N SER A 253 -8.98 -0.27 9.14
CA SER A 253 -9.19 1.16 9.28
C SER A 253 -9.48 1.52 10.74
N ILE A 254 -9.29 2.79 11.10
CA ILE A 254 -9.75 3.36 12.37
C ILE A 254 -10.40 4.73 12.12
N PRO A 255 -11.30 5.22 12.98
CA PRO A 255 -11.81 6.58 12.88
C PRO A 255 -10.68 7.61 12.86
N PHE A 256 -10.76 8.54 11.91
CA PHE A 256 -9.78 9.60 11.75
C PHE A 256 -10.06 10.74 12.73
N ASN A 257 -9.20 10.90 13.73
CA ASN A 257 -9.26 12.01 14.68
C ASN A 257 -8.18 13.05 14.35
N ILE A 258 -8.61 14.23 13.89
CA ILE A 258 -7.70 15.33 13.56
C ILE A 258 -6.95 15.88 14.79
N ASN A 259 -7.50 15.69 15.99
CA ASN A 259 -6.87 16.13 17.24
C ASN A 259 -5.87 15.10 17.79
N ASP A 260 -5.81 13.90 17.22
CA ASP A 260 -4.80 12.89 17.58
C ASP A 260 -3.48 13.24 16.89
N THR A 261 -2.54 13.78 17.67
CA THR A 261 -1.22 14.19 17.17
C THR A 261 -0.41 13.04 16.55
N THR A 262 -0.60 11.80 17.00
CA THR A 262 0.10 10.63 16.46
C THR A 262 -0.49 10.24 15.11
N MET A 263 -1.82 10.23 15.02
CA MET A 263 -2.52 10.00 13.76
C MET A 263 -2.21 11.09 12.73
N TRP A 264 -2.17 12.35 13.17
CA TRP A 264 -1.80 13.48 12.33
C TRP A 264 -0.38 13.34 11.77
N LYS A 265 0.60 12.95 12.61
CA LYS A 265 1.96 12.66 12.16
C LYS A 265 2.01 11.54 11.13
N CYS A 266 1.22 10.47 11.31
CA CYS A 266 1.12 9.40 10.32
C CYS A 266 0.55 9.90 8.98
N TYR A 267 -0.47 10.75 9.05
CA TYR A 267 -1.11 11.35 7.88
C TYR A 267 -0.17 12.29 7.11
N GLU A 268 0.52 13.22 7.79
CA GLU A 268 1.47 14.15 7.18
C GLU A 268 2.62 13.44 6.47
N ARG A 269 3.03 12.28 6.99
CA ARG A 269 4.09 11.46 6.39
C ARG A 269 3.62 10.62 5.21
N GLY A 270 2.31 10.62 4.94
CA GLY A 270 1.70 9.78 3.93
C GLY A 270 1.70 8.29 4.27
N TRP A 271 1.91 7.94 5.54
CA TRP A 271 1.85 6.57 6.06
C TRP A 271 0.41 6.07 6.23
N VAL A 272 -0.54 7.00 6.27
CA VAL A 272 -1.97 6.73 6.40
C VAL A 272 -2.73 7.69 5.48
N HIS A 273 -3.77 7.19 4.82
CA HIS A 273 -4.70 7.98 4.03
C HIS A 273 -5.97 8.24 4.81
N ARG A 274 -6.56 9.42 4.60
CA ARG A 274 -7.84 9.82 5.18
C ARG A 274 -8.93 9.69 4.11
N ILE A 275 -9.87 8.79 4.32
CA ILE A 275 -10.98 8.52 3.39
C ILE A 275 -12.28 9.01 4.01
N SER A 276 -13.11 9.68 3.22
CA SER A 276 -14.48 10.04 3.58
C SER A 276 -15.40 8.96 3.04
N GLU A 277 -16.15 8.28 3.91
CA GLU A 277 -17.13 7.29 3.46
C GLU A 277 -18.28 8.05 2.78
N GLY A 278 -18.50 7.76 1.50
CA GLY A 278 -19.44 8.52 0.67
C GLY A 278 -20.90 8.40 1.13
N GLN A 279 -21.59 9.54 1.16
CA GLN A 279 -23.05 9.73 1.08
C GLN A 279 -23.96 9.22 2.23
N ILE A 280 -23.43 8.89 3.41
CA ILE A 280 -24.27 8.77 4.62
C ILE A 280 -23.87 9.87 5.60
N LEU A 281 -24.82 10.77 5.89
CA LEU A 281 -24.68 12.05 6.60
C LEU A 281 -24.12 12.00 8.05
N GLN A 282 -23.52 10.88 8.50
CA GLN A 282 -23.05 10.75 9.88
C GLN A 282 -21.77 9.92 10.09
N ILE A 283 -21.02 9.53 9.05
CA ILE A 283 -19.81 8.72 9.26
C ILE A 283 -18.55 9.61 9.26
N HIS A 284 -17.81 9.53 10.36
CA HIS A 284 -16.51 10.17 10.52
C HIS A 284 -15.53 9.65 9.47
N ASP A 285 -14.66 10.53 8.97
CA ASP A 285 -13.55 10.11 8.12
C ASP A 285 -12.76 8.98 8.77
N VAL A 286 -12.20 8.06 7.98
CA VAL A 286 -11.40 6.94 8.46
C VAL A 286 -9.96 7.03 7.98
N ALA A 287 -9.05 6.48 8.79
CA ALA A 287 -7.64 6.34 8.51
C ALA A 287 -7.35 4.93 8.00
N VAL A 288 -6.72 4.80 6.82
CA VAL A 288 -6.35 3.51 6.21
C VAL A 288 -4.88 3.51 5.78
N LEU A 289 -4.28 2.32 5.64
CA LEU A 289 -2.95 2.23 5.03
C LEU A 289 -3.03 2.50 3.51
N PRO A 290 -1.99 3.11 2.89
CA PRO A 290 -2.04 3.51 1.48
C PRO A 290 -2.20 2.36 0.48
N SER A 291 -1.61 1.19 0.77
CA SER A 291 -1.69 0.00 -0.09
C SER A 291 -1.29 -1.27 0.67
N ARG A 292 -1.57 -2.45 0.10
CA ARG A 292 -1.17 -3.74 0.69
C ARG A 292 0.34 -3.85 0.86
N LEU A 293 1.13 -3.19 0.01
CA LEU A 293 2.58 -3.12 0.16
C LEU A 293 2.99 -2.46 1.49
N HIS A 294 2.23 -1.45 1.96
CA HIS A 294 2.47 -0.83 3.27
C HIS A 294 2.04 -1.72 4.43
N GLU A 295 1.00 -2.55 4.25
CA GLU A 295 0.64 -3.58 5.24
C GLU A 295 1.74 -4.62 5.39
N VAL A 296 2.18 -5.22 4.27
CA VAL A 296 3.22 -6.27 4.28
C VAL A 296 4.53 -5.69 4.81
N TRP A 297 4.85 -4.42 4.51
CA TRP A 297 5.98 -3.73 5.14
C TRP A 297 5.84 -3.66 6.67
N LEU A 298 4.68 -3.26 7.19
CA LEU A 298 4.45 -3.19 8.64
C LEU A 298 4.46 -4.58 9.29
N GLU A 299 3.85 -5.58 8.66
CA GLU A 299 3.88 -6.99 9.08
C GLU A 299 5.32 -7.49 9.19
N TRP A 300 6.12 -7.28 8.15
CA TRP A 300 7.54 -7.66 8.11
C TRP A 300 8.37 -6.88 9.13
N PHE A 301 8.24 -5.55 9.15
CA PHE A 301 9.03 -4.67 10.01
C PHE A 301 8.73 -4.89 11.50
N ILE A 302 7.45 -5.02 11.87
CA ILE A 302 7.06 -5.27 13.25
C ILE A 302 7.29 -6.75 13.60
N GLY A 303 7.02 -7.68 12.68
CA GLY A 303 7.22 -9.13 12.89
C GLY A 303 8.67 -9.57 12.94
N ASN A 304 9.62 -8.75 12.47
CA ASN A 304 11.05 -8.96 12.67
C ASN A 304 11.56 -8.40 14.01
N LYS A 305 10.70 -7.76 14.80
CA LYS A 305 11.00 -7.51 16.22
C LYS A 305 10.55 -8.75 17.00
N PRO A 306 11.46 -9.59 17.50
CA PRO A 306 11.08 -10.77 18.25
C PRO A 306 10.27 -10.34 19.47
N LYS A 307 8.98 -10.66 19.46
CA LYS A 307 8.17 -10.71 20.67
C LYS A 307 7.87 -12.17 20.92
N HIS A 308 8.24 -12.63 22.11
CA HIS A 308 7.78 -13.92 22.58
C HIS A 308 6.26 -13.85 22.73
N LEU A 309 5.58 -14.90 22.28
CA LEU A 309 4.19 -15.11 22.66
C LEU A 309 4.10 -15.08 24.19
N PRO A 310 3.00 -14.56 24.76
CA PRO A 310 2.80 -14.62 26.20
C PRO A 310 3.05 -16.05 26.72
N ASP A 311 3.79 -16.20 27.82
CA ASP A 311 4.22 -17.52 28.35
C ASP A 311 3.06 -18.48 28.62
N ARG A 312 1.83 -17.96 28.75
CA ARG A 312 0.60 -18.75 28.91
C ARG A 312 0.20 -19.54 27.64
N PHE A 313 0.77 -19.22 26.49
CA PHE A 313 0.48 -19.89 25.22
C PHE A 313 1.62 -20.84 24.84
N ASP A 314 1.66 -21.99 25.52
CA ASP A 314 2.55 -23.11 25.21
C ASP A 314 1.93 -24.08 24.17
N GLN A 315 0.62 -23.97 23.91
CA GLN A 315 -0.14 -24.81 22.99
C GLN A 315 -0.94 -23.96 21.98
N LEU A 316 -0.79 -24.24 20.68
CA LEU A 316 -1.50 -23.55 19.60
C LEU A 316 -3.03 -23.60 19.77
N ARG A 317 -3.56 -24.71 20.27
CA ARG A 317 -5.01 -24.88 20.50
C ARG A 317 -5.54 -23.94 21.58
N LEU A 318 -4.79 -23.71 22.65
CA LEU A 318 -5.18 -22.78 23.70
C LEU A 318 -5.25 -21.36 23.16
N LEU A 319 -4.24 -20.96 22.39
CA LEU A 319 -4.26 -19.68 21.68
C LEU A 319 -5.47 -19.58 20.75
N CYS A 320 -5.67 -20.54 19.86
CA CYS A 320 -6.75 -20.48 18.86
C CYS A 320 -8.12 -20.39 19.52
N ARG A 321 -8.30 -21.07 20.65
CA ARG A 321 -9.50 -20.91 21.47
C ARG A 321 -9.66 -19.47 21.96
N GLU A 322 -8.66 -18.90 22.66
CA GLU A 322 -8.74 -17.52 23.16
C GLU A 322 -8.97 -16.51 22.02
N VAL A 323 -8.37 -16.73 20.85
CA VAL A 323 -8.56 -15.90 19.65
C VAL A 323 -10.00 -15.98 19.15
N LEU A 324 -10.55 -17.19 19.00
CA LEU A 324 -11.94 -17.39 18.57
C LEU A 324 -12.95 -16.80 19.56
N GLU A 325 -12.65 -16.86 20.86
CA GLU A 325 -13.48 -16.24 21.92
C GLU A 325 -13.49 -14.70 21.85
N LYS A 326 -12.50 -14.09 21.17
CA LYS A 326 -12.41 -12.63 20.95
C LYS A 326 -13.03 -12.16 19.65
N PHE A 327 -13.68 -13.04 18.87
CA PHE A 327 -14.33 -12.66 17.62
C PHE A 327 -15.48 -11.66 17.89
N SER A 328 -15.48 -10.55 17.15
CA SER A 328 -16.50 -9.51 17.22
C SER A 328 -17.67 -9.85 16.32
N LYS A 329 -18.85 -10.04 16.93
CA LYS A 329 -20.09 -10.27 16.17
C LYS A 329 -20.44 -9.10 15.25
N ILE A 330 -20.14 -7.86 15.61
CA ILE A 330 -20.40 -6.68 14.76
C ILE A 330 -19.49 -6.75 13.53
N THR A 331 -18.20 -7.05 13.73
CA THR A 331 -17.25 -7.15 12.61
C THR A 331 -17.69 -8.25 11.64
N LEU A 332 -18.06 -9.43 12.14
CA LEU A 332 -18.53 -10.53 11.29
C LEU A 332 -19.83 -10.20 10.56
N ARG A 333 -20.79 -9.51 11.20
CA ARG A 333 -22.05 -9.06 10.57
C ARG A 333 -21.84 -8.02 9.49
N HIS A 334 -21.07 -6.97 9.76
CA HIS A 334 -20.74 -5.95 8.76
C HIS A 334 -20.05 -6.56 7.55
N ALA A 335 -19.28 -7.62 7.78
CA ALA A 335 -18.61 -8.35 6.74
C ALA A 335 -19.61 -9.19 5.89
N ILE A 336 -20.58 -9.89 6.51
CA ILE A 336 -21.71 -10.53 5.82
C ILE A 336 -22.50 -9.53 4.97
N GLU A 337 -22.71 -8.32 5.48
CA GLU A 337 -23.47 -7.26 4.81
C GLU A 337 -22.67 -6.52 3.72
N GLY A 338 -21.40 -6.89 3.47
CA GLY A 338 -20.54 -6.26 2.47
C GLY A 338 -20.10 -4.83 2.82
N LYS A 339 -20.29 -4.40 4.08
CA LYS A 339 -20.04 -3.03 4.54
C LYS A 339 -18.59 -2.77 4.95
N LYS A 340 -17.70 -3.77 4.90
CA LYS A 340 -16.31 -3.63 5.37
C LYS A 340 -15.39 -3.20 4.23
N ILE A 341 -14.84 -2.00 4.37
CA ILE A 341 -13.82 -1.41 3.51
C ILE A 341 -12.43 -1.91 3.96
N SER A 342 -11.61 -2.44 3.05
CA SER A 342 -10.24 -2.87 3.35
C SER A 342 -9.21 -1.77 3.06
N THR A 343 -7.92 -2.08 3.17
CA THR A 343 -6.82 -1.21 2.76
C THR A 343 -7.05 -0.70 1.33
N ALA A 344 -6.77 0.58 1.10
CA ALA A 344 -7.05 1.24 -0.18
C ALA A 344 -8.54 1.26 -0.61
N ALA A 345 -9.45 1.05 0.32
CA ALA A 345 -10.89 1.13 0.12
C ALA A 345 -11.54 0.09 -0.80
N LYS A 346 -10.92 -1.07 -0.99
CA LYS A 346 -11.49 -2.17 -1.79
C LYS A 346 -12.38 -3.10 -0.93
N PRO A 347 -13.56 -3.54 -1.41
CA PRO A 347 -14.31 -4.64 -0.81
C PRO A 347 -13.53 -5.96 -0.91
N ARG A 348 -13.60 -6.82 0.11
CA ARG A 348 -12.97 -8.16 0.08
C ARG A 348 -14.00 -9.29 -0.02
N PRO A 349 -13.64 -10.42 -0.65
CA PRO A 349 -14.45 -11.63 -0.62
C PRO A 349 -14.64 -12.12 0.81
N MET A 350 -15.73 -12.84 1.06
CA MET A 350 -16.23 -13.13 2.40
C MET A 350 -15.29 -14.07 3.18
N GLU A 351 -14.56 -14.95 2.50
CA GLU A 351 -13.54 -15.85 3.06
C GLU A 351 -12.41 -15.06 3.75
N ALA A 352 -12.02 -13.91 3.18
CA ALA A 352 -10.99 -13.06 3.75
C ALA A 352 -11.44 -12.38 5.06
N GLN A 353 -12.73 -12.41 5.38
CA GLN A 353 -13.28 -11.73 6.56
C GLN A 353 -13.02 -12.52 7.85
N TYR A 354 -13.14 -13.85 7.81
CA TYR A 354 -12.76 -14.70 8.94
C TYR A 354 -11.26 -14.65 9.20
N GLN A 355 -10.46 -14.58 8.13
CA GLN A 355 -9.01 -14.39 8.24
C GLN A 355 -8.67 -13.03 8.86
N ASP A 356 -9.34 -11.97 8.42
CA ASP A 356 -9.15 -10.62 8.97
C ASP A 356 -9.56 -10.54 10.45
N GLU A 357 -10.70 -11.15 10.82
CA GLU A 357 -11.14 -11.18 12.21
C GLU A 357 -10.24 -12.04 13.09
N PHE A 358 -9.77 -13.18 12.57
CA PHE A 358 -8.79 -14.01 13.25
C PHE A 358 -7.50 -13.25 13.48
N TYR A 359 -6.98 -12.57 12.45
CA TYR A 359 -5.77 -11.74 12.57
C TYR A 359 -5.98 -10.61 13.60
N ARG A 360 -7.15 -9.98 13.58
CA ARG A 360 -7.53 -8.92 14.53
C ARG A 360 -7.48 -9.41 15.97
N ALA A 361 -8.21 -10.49 16.25
CA ALA A 361 -8.31 -11.10 17.56
C ALA A 361 -6.97 -11.72 18.02
N PHE A 362 -6.21 -12.32 17.11
CA PHE A 362 -4.87 -12.85 17.38
C PHE A 362 -3.94 -11.74 17.88
N TYR A 363 -3.95 -10.59 17.20
CA TYR A 363 -3.15 -9.45 17.62
C TYR A 363 -3.50 -8.99 19.04
N ASP A 364 -4.79 -8.93 19.38
CA ASP A 364 -5.25 -8.53 20.71
C ASP A 364 -4.84 -9.53 21.80
N VAL A 365 -4.85 -10.83 21.48
CA VAL A 365 -4.58 -11.92 22.43
C VAL A 365 -3.10 -12.16 22.64
N ALA A 366 -2.33 -12.19 21.56
CA ALA A 366 -0.95 -12.69 21.54
C ALA A 366 0.08 -11.67 21.04
N GLY A 367 -0.36 -10.54 20.47
CA GLY A 367 0.51 -9.60 19.77
C GLY A 367 1.02 -10.18 18.45
N ILE A 368 2.22 -9.77 18.03
CA ILE A 368 2.86 -10.26 16.80
C ILE A 368 3.91 -11.30 17.17
N GLY A 369 3.72 -12.54 16.71
CA GLY A 369 4.65 -13.64 16.91
C GLY A 369 4.70 -14.53 15.66
N LYS A 370 5.85 -15.15 15.40
CA LYS A 370 6.08 -16.07 14.28
C LYS A 370 6.42 -17.44 14.87
N GLN A 371 5.71 -18.50 14.48
CA GLN A 371 6.13 -19.92 14.55
C GLN A 371 5.00 -20.92 14.26
N TRP A 372 3.74 -20.49 14.12
CA TRP A 372 2.61 -21.39 13.84
C TRP A 372 2.00 -21.15 12.47
N ALA A 373 1.44 -22.21 11.87
CA ALA A 373 0.64 -22.12 10.65
C ALA A 373 -0.85 -22.31 11.00
N ILE A 374 -1.66 -21.29 10.76
CA ILE A 374 -3.09 -21.31 11.04
C ILE A 374 -3.81 -21.07 9.71
N GLU A 375 -4.59 -22.04 9.26
CA GLU A 375 -5.34 -21.95 8.01
C GLU A 375 -6.84 -21.86 8.30
N LEU A 376 -7.48 -20.80 7.78
CA LEU A 376 -8.90 -20.53 7.98
C LEU A 376 -9.64 -20.88 6.68
N LEU A 377 -10.62 -21.77 6.79
CA LEU A 377 -11.51 -22.18 5.69
C LEU A 377 -12.90 -21.58 5.90
N ARG A 378 -13.71 -21.66 4.84
CA ARG A 378 -15.11 -21.24 4.89
C ARG A 378 -16.00 -22.39 4.44
N ASP A 379 -17.07 -22.65 5.19
CA ASP A 379 -18.19 -23.52 4.81
C ASP A 379 -17.75 -24.84 4.13
N TYR A 380 -16.70 -25.48 4.67
CA TYR A 380 -16.13 -26.75 4.20
C TYR A 380 -15.52 -26.72 2.79
N ASP A 381 -15.12 -25.54 2.31
CA ASP A 381 -14.49 -25.40 1.01
C ASP A 381 -13.16 -26.17 0.93
N HIS A 382 -13.09 -27.14 0.02
CA HIS A 382 -11.93 -27.97 -0.31
C HIS A 382 -11.12 -28.51 0.90
N VAL A 383 -11.78 -28.87 2.01
CA VAL A 383 -11.11 -29.25 3.28
C VAL A 383 -10.00 -30.29 3.08
N ASP A 384 -10.27 -31.35 2.30
CA ASP A 384 -9.29 -32.43 2.07
C ASP A 384 -8.04 -31.93 1.32
N GLU A 385 -8.20 -30.98 0.39
CA GLU A 385 -7.07 -30.36 -0.31
C GLU A 385 -6.23 -29.50 0.63
N HIS A 386 -6.86 -28.76 1.53
CA HIS A 386 -6.17 -27.96 2.53
C HIS A 386 -5.39 -28.83 3.53
N ILE A 387 -5.99 -29.92 4.00
CA ILE A 387 -5.30 -30.94 4.80
C ILE A 387 -4.06 -31.44 4.07
N SER A 388 -4.19 -31.80 2.78
CA SER A 388 -3.07 -32.32 1.99
C SER A 388 -1.85 -31.38 1.92
N ARG A 389 -2.02 -30.06 2.11
CA ARG A 389 -0.93 -29.08 2.06
C ARG A 389 0.10 -29.29 3.16
N PHE A 390 -0.29 -29.87 4.30
CA PHE A 390 0.59 -30.12 5.45
C PHE A 390 1.26 -31.49 5.42
N TYR A 391 0.94 -32.35 4.46
CA TYR A 391 1.47 -33.71 4.33
C TYR A 391 2.50 -33.84 3.20
N PRO A 392 3.25 -34.97 3.11
CA PRO A 392 4.26 -35.15 2.06
C PRO A 392 3.76 -34.83 0.65
N GLY A 393 4.49 -33.98 -0.07
CA GLY A 393 4.09 -33.46 -1.39
C GLY A 393 3.23 -32.20 -1.35
N GLY A 394 2.72 -31.82 -0.18
CA GLY A 394 1.94 -30.62 0.06
C GLY A 394 2.77 -29.33 0.14
N LYS A 395 2.12 -28.19 -0.08
CA LYS A 395 2.74 -26.85 -0.17
C LYS A 395 3.43 -26.39 1.12
N TYR A 396 2.90 -26.74 2.29
CA TYR A 396 3.39 -26.31 3.60
C TYR A 396 4.28 -27.35 4.28
N PHE A 397 4.29 -28.59 3.79
CA PHE A 397 5.13 -29.66 4.33
C PHE A 397 6.63 -29.29 4.42
N PRO A 398 7.24 -28.59 3.44
CA PRO A 398 8.64 -28.14 3.57
C PRO A 398 8.88 -27.24 4.79
N TRP A 399 7.91 -26.41 5.20
CA TRP A 399 8.06 -25.53 6.35
C TRP A 399 8.08 -26.28 7.68
N LEU A 400 7.36 -27.41 7.75
CA LEU A 400 7.39 -28.32 8.88
C LEU A 400 8.75 -29.04 8.94
N GLN A 401 9.26 -29.50 7.78
CA GLN A 401 10.58 -30.15 7.70
C GLN A 401 11.72 -29.20 8.09
N GLU A 402 11.66 -27.95 7.65
CA GLU A 402 12.65 -26.91 7.95
C GLU A 402 12.49 -26.30 9.35
N LYS A 403 11.52 -26.76 10.15
CA LYS A 403 11.16 -26.21 11.48
C LYS A 403 10.90 -24.71 11.47
N LYS A 404 10.42 -24.17 10.35
CA LYS A 404 9.93 -22.79 10.22
C LYS A 404 8.54 -22.63 10.85
N VAL A 405 7.80 -23.73 10.90
CA VAL A 405 6.52 -23.88 11.60
C VAL A 405 6.69 -24.98 12.64
N VAL A 406 6.34 -24.70 13.89
CA VAL A 406 6.47 -25.63 15.02
C VAL A 406 5.16 -26.35 15.36
N ASP A 407 4.02 -25.79 14.95
CA ASP A 407 2.69 -26.38 15.12
C ASP A 407 1.71 -25.78 14.09
N TRP A 408 0.62 -26.49 13.80
CA TRP A 408 -0.37 -26.03 12.82
C TRP A 408 -1.80 -26.47 13.13
N ILE A 409 -2.77 -25.70 12.63
CA ILE A 409 -4.20 -25.98 12.77
C ILE A 409 -5.00 -25.47 11.57
N ILE A 410 -6.04 -26.21 11.20
CA ILE A 410 -7.06 -25.78 10.23
C ILE A 410 -8.34 -25.47 11.00
N ILE A 411 -8.89 -24.28 10.80
CA ILE A 411 -10.15 -23.85 11.40
C ILE A 411 -11.15 -23.57 10.26
N ASN A 412 -12.13 -24.46 10.11
CA ASN A 412 -13.23 -24.27 9.19
C ASN A 412 -14.31 -23.40 9.82
N CYS A 413 -14.48 -22.17 9.33
CA CYS A 413 -15.54 -21.26 9.74
C CYS A 413 -16.80 -21.56 8.93
N ALA A 414 -17.87 -22.02 9.59
CA ALA A 414 -19.07 -22.49 8.93
C ALA A 414 -20.35 -21.88 9.51
N SER A 415 -21.41 -21.86 8.70
CA SER A 415 -22.77 -21.52 9.12
C SER A 415 -23.56 -22.72 9.66
N SER A 416 -23.06 -23.94 9.44
CA SER A 416 -23.71 -25.19 9.86
C SER A 416 -22.73 -26.19 10.50
N PRO A 417 -23.20 -27.08 11.40
CA PRO A 417 -22.36 -28.12 12.01
C PRO A 417 -21.80 -29.14 11.01
N PRO A 418 -20.67 -29.80 11.35
CA PRO A 418 -20.06 -30.79 10.45
C PRO A 418 -20.99 -31.98 10.27
N THR A 419 -21.10 -32.45 9.02
CA THR A 419 -21.96 -33.59 8.63
C THR A 419 -21.19 -34.90 8.49
N ARG A 420 -19.85 -34.84 8.55
CA ARG A 420 -18.96 -36.01 8.50
C ARG A 420 -17.74 -35.80 9.39
N ALA A 421 -17.13 -36.89 9.82
CA ALA A 421 -15.81 -36.88 10.46
C ALA A 421 -14.69 -36.79 9.41
N TYR A 422 -13.56 -36.24 9.82
CA TYR A 422 -12.32 -36.20 9.06
C TYR A 422 -11.25 -37.06 9.74
N SER A 423 -10.18 -37.42 9.05
CA SER A 423 -9.02 -38.12 9.65
C SER A 423 -8.04 -37.16 10.33
N GLU A 424 -8.08 -35.88 9.98
CA GLU A 424 -7.13 -34.87 10.44
C GLU A 424 -7.45 -34.37 11.85
N GLN A 425 -6.59 -34.66 12.82
CA GLN A 425 -6.80 -34.26 14.22
C GLN A 425 -6.70 -32.74 14.42
N ASN A 426 -5.94 -32.05 13.58
CA ASN A 426 -5.73 -30.59 13.60
C ASN A 426 -6.82 -29.81 12.86
N LEU A 427 -7.97 -30.43 12.56
CA LEU A 427 -9.14 -29.74 12.02
C LEU A 427 -10.13 -29.39 13.13
N TRP A 428 -10.46 -28.11 13.23
CA TRP A 428 -11.59 -27.59 13.99
C TRP A 428 -12.66 -27.07 13.04
N THR A 429 -13.92 -27.19 13.45
CA THR A 429 -15.05 -26.52 12.78
C THR A 429 -15.69 -25.51 13.73
N ALA A 430 -15.51 -24.22 13.44
CA ALA A 430 -16.08 -23.10 14.15
C ALA A 430 -17.41 -22.68 13.50
N VAL A 431 -18.53 -23.00 14.16
CA VAL A 431 -19.88 -22.75 13.66
C VAL A 431 -20.45 -21.48 14.27
N PHE A 432 -20.75 -20.50 13.42
CA PHE A 432 -21.34 -19.22 13.81
C PHE A 432 -22.84 -19.24 13.54
N THR A 433 -23.65 -19.14 14.59
CA THR A 433 -25.11 -19.17 14.51
C THR A 433 -25.73 -17.88 15.06
N ASN A 434 -27.05 -17.72 14.90
CA ASN A 434 -27.82 -16.58 15.41
C ASN A 434 -27.24 -15.22 14.97
N GLY A 435 -26.92 -15.10 13.68
CA GLY A 435 -26.27 -13.91 13.12
C GLY A 435 -24.91 -13.63 13.77
N CYS A 436 -24.05 -14.64 13.86
CA CYS A 436 -22.73 -14.57 14.49
C CYS A 436 -22.73 -14.18 15.97
N SER A 437 -23.84 -14.40 16.69
CA SER A 437 -23.90 -14.14 18.13
C SER A 437 -23.40 -15.32 18.95
N ASP A 438 -23.46 -16.53 18.40
CA ASP A 438 -23.10 -17.75 19.10
C ASP A 438 -22.06 -18.53 18.30
N LEU A 439 -20.95 -18.85 18.97
CA LEU A 439 -19.90 -19.70 18.45
C LEU A 439 -20.00 -21.09 19.10
N LYS A 440 -19.98 -22.13 18.27
CA LYS A 440 -19.80 -23.53 18.69
C LYS A 440 -18.64 -24.14 17.91
N VAL A 441 -17.67 -24.70 18.60
CA VAL A 441 -16.50 -25.33 17.97
C VAL A 441 -16.57 -26.83 18.13
N TYR A 442 -16.32 -27.55 17.04
CA TYR A 442 -16.30 -29.01 16.96
C TYR A 442 -14.90 -29.50 16.57
N ASP A 443 -14.53 -30.68 17.04
CA ASP A 443 -13.34 -31.38 16.58
C ASP A 443 -13.59 -32.12 15.26
N TYR A 444 -12.52 -32.72 14.73
CA TYR A 444 -12.51 -33.54 13.53
C TYR A 444 -13.44 -34.77 13.58
N GLN A 445 -13.89 -35.19 14.75
CA GLN A 445 -14.84 -36.30 14.95
C GLN A 445 -16.27 -35.80 15.20
N MET A 446 -16.55 -34.52 14.92
CA MET A 446 -17.84 -33.86 15.13
C MET A 446 -18.25 -33.75 16.62
N ARG A 447 -17.30 -33.91 17.55
CA ARG A 447 -17.57 -33.76 18.98
C ARG A 447 -17.45 -32.28 19.35
N PRO A 448 -18.38 -31.73 20.16
CA PRO A 448 -18.30 -30.36 20.60
C PRO A 448 -17.08 -30.17 21.53
N LEU A 449 -16.27 -29.15 21.25
CA LEU A 449 -15.11 -28.76 22.04
C LEU A 449 -15.46 -27.66 23.05
N PHE A 450 -16.06 -26.58 22.58
CA PHE A 450 -16.52 -25.47 23.42
C PHE A 450 -17.61 -24.65 22.71
N SER A 451 -18.36 -23.87 23.48
CA SER A 451 -19.34 -22.93 22.97
C SER A 451 -19.28 -21.64 23.78
N VAL A 452 -19.30 -20.51 23.08
CA VAL A 452 -19.16 -19.19 23.68
C VAL A 452 -20.12 -18.21 23.00
N PRO A 453 -20.92 -17.45 23.76
CA PRO A 453 -21.65 -16.31 23.23
C PRO A 453 -20.65 -15.20 22.87
N LEU A 454 -20.70 -14.72 21.64
CA LEU A 454 -19.84 -13.62 21.18
C LEU A 454 -20.42 -12.29 21.65
N HIS A 455 -19.59 -11.52 22.36
CA HIS A 455 -19.89 -10.19 22.84
C HIS A 455 -19.19 -9.14 21.96
N ASN A 456 -19.57 -7.87 22.12
CA ASN A 456 -18.89 -6.77 21.43
C ASN A 456 -17.65 -6.33 22.19
#